data_AF-A0A6N6VNH7-F1
#
_entry.id   AF-A0A6N6VNH7-F1
#
_cell.length_a   1.000
_cell.length_b   1.000
_cell.length_c   1.000
_cell.angle_alpha   90.00
_cell.angle_beta   90.00
_cell.angle_gamma   90.00
#
_symmetry.space_group_name_H-M   'P 1'
#
loop_
_entity.id
_entity.type
_entity.pdbx_description
1 polymer ?
#
loop_
_entity_poly.entity_id
_entity_poly.type
_entity_poly.pdbx_seq_one_letter_code
_entity_poly.pdbx_strand_id
1 'polypeptide(L)'
;MDKEQYSKKNSFSGLKFKILISLFFSNLIIFSFTLMIIFLFGSGLKNIINYFIIISVPLVFMEYIMYYYIRKIQKKSFMVGILFQNYIEKSQSTINEFIYPKKNIANSFGKQFEFTSQTTNTINQIFQMISKTIQEINDCKTITISAENRLKEAASIMEKLGQSIEVIKSATGDMDKMLQIINQITLKSIVITDIVAKTELLAMNASIEAARAGDHGKGFSVVSEEVETLARTSGKSAKQIKDLLNESSIKVNQIIRTMNERIKEGEIVSKKALDAFQRISEGVDGLKEQIQIISEGTDMQKGHIKNVEDTILKVLNDTNQNQSLIESGNILIDKLIEINEKLIESSVDSQKAFSGQDGVTFMEKNKGNEVRRALKSMGF
;
A
#
# COMPACT_ATOMS: atom_id res chain seq x y z
N MET A 1 12.09 -57.52 -35.99
CA MET A 1 11.70 -58.28 -37.19
C MET A 1 11.54 -57.32 -38.36
N ASP A 2 12.59 -57.25 -39.16
CA ASP A 2 12.65 -56.92 -40.60
C ASP A 2 11.74 -55.83 -41.17
N LYS A 3 12.11 -54.56 -40.95
CA LYS A 3 11.73 -53.46 -41.84
C LYS A 3 12.65 -53.35 -43.09
N GLU A 4 13.77 -54.06 -43.13
CA GLU A 4 14.70 -54.02 -44.27
C GLU A 4 14.27 -54.90 -45.46
N GLN A 5 13.42 -55.91 -45.26
CA GLN A 5 12.99 -56.80 -46.36
C GLN A 5 11.82 -56.26 -47.21
N TYR A 6 11.08 -55.24 -46.76
CA TYR A 6 10.01 -54.63 -47.57
C TYR A 6 10.48 -53.52 -48.52
N SER A 7 11.72 -53.04 -48.38
CA SER A 7 12.26 -51.94 -49.22
C SER A 7 12.65 -52.38 -50.63
N LYS A 8 13.01 -53.66 -50.84
CA LYS A 8 13.56 -54.12 -52.13
C LYS A 8 12.53 -54.47 -53.20
N LYS A 9 11.23 -54.56 -52.88
CA LYS A 9 10.21 -55.03 -53.84
C LYS A 9 9.53 -53.92 -54.67
N ASN A 10 9.86 -52.65 -54.42
CA ASN A 10 9.28 -51.49 -55.11
C ASN A 10 10.32 -50.52 -55.70
N SER A 11 11.52 -51.00 -56.10
CA SER A 11 12.56 -50.15 -56.74
C SER A 11 12.20 -49.67 -58.16
N PHE A 12 10.94 -49.84 -58.57
CA PHE A 12 10.52 -49.83 -59.96
C PHE A 12 9.15 -49.16 -60.12
N SER A 13 8.97 -47.97 -59.50
CA SER A 13 7.65 -47.30 -59.41
C SER A 13 7.61 -45.87 -59.96
N GLY A 14 8.75 -45.23 -60.22
CA GLY A 14 8.79 -43.83 -60.69
C GLY A 14 8.38 -43.67 -62.16
N LEU A 15 7.97 -42.46 -62.53
CA LEU A 15 7.56 -42.08 -63.89
C LEU A 15 8.55 -42.55 -64.97
N LYS A 16 9.86 -42.40 -64.72
CA LYS A 16 10.94 -42.86 -65.62
C LYS A 16 10.88 -44.36 -65.88
N PHE A 17 10.65 -45.18 -64.86
CA PHE A 17 10.63 -46.63 -65.01
C PHE A 17 9.34 -47.12 -65.70
N LYS A 18 8.19 -46.58 -65.30
CA LYS A 18 6.89 -46.90 -65.94
C LYS A 18 6.91 -46.58 -67.43
N ILE A 19 7.51 -45.45 -67.81
CA ILE A 19 7.63 -45.06 -69.22
C ILE A 19 8.69 -45.88 -69.94
N LEU A 20 9.86 -46.15 -69.35
CA LEU A 20 10.87 -47.05 -69.96
C LEU A 20 10.31 -48.44 -70.26
N ILE A 21 9.52 -49.00 -69.35
CA ILE A 21 8.77 -50.24 -69.58
C ILE A 21 7.79 -50.08 -70.73
N SER A 22 6.94 -49.05 -70.70
CA SER A 22 5.93 -48.81 -71.74
C SER A 22 6.58 -48.64 -73.12
N LEU A 23 7.71 -47.95 -73.20
CA LEU A 23 8.47 -47.73 -74.43
C LEU A 23 9.13 -49.03 -74.92
N PHE A 24 9.73 -49.80 -74.01
CA PHE A 24 10.29 -51.11 -74.35
C PHE A 24 9.23 -52.05 -74.94
N PHE A 25 8.05 -52.13 -74.30
CA PHE A 25 6.94 -52.93 -74.82
C PHE A 25 6.38 -52.37 -76.13
N SER A 26 6.26 -51.04 -76.28
CA SER A 26 5.81 -50.44 -77.54
C SER A 26 6.75 -50.76 -78.70
N ASN A 27 8.07 -50.64 -78.48
CA ASN A 27 9.07 -50.99 -79.49
C ASN A 27 9.08 -52.48 -79.79
N LEU A 28 8.90 -53.33 -78.78
CA LEU A 28 8.80 -54.78 -78.96
C LEU A 28 7.58 -55.17 -79.81
N ILE A 29 6.43 -54.53 -79.56
CA ILE A 29 5.20 -54.73 -80.34
C ILE A 29 5.42 -54.28 -81.79
N ILE A 30 5.99 -53.10 -82.01
CA ILE A 30 6.28 -52.59 -83.36
C ILE A 30 7.24 -53.53 -84.09
N PHE A 31 8.33 -53.94 -83.44
CA PHE A 31 9.31 -54.85 -84.01
C PHE A 31 8.68 -56.21 -84.38
N SER A 32 7.91 -56.80 -83.48
CA SER A 32 7.18 -58.06 -83.70
C SER A 32 6.18 -57.96 -84.85
N PHE A 33 5.42 -56.85 -84.92
CA PHE A 33 4.45 -56.61 -85.99
C PHE A 33 5.14 -56.44 -87.36
N THR A 34 6.28 -55.75 -87.42
CA THR A 34 7.08 -55.72 -88.65
C THR A 34 7.64 -57.07 -89.04
N LEU A 35 8.10 -57.89 -88.07
CA LEU A 35 8.56 -59.25 -88.35
C LEU A 35 7.43 -60.13 -88.92
N MET A 36 6.22 -59.98 -88.37
CA MET A 36 5.02 -60.67 -88.82
C MET A 36 4.62 -60.27 -90.25
N ILE A 37 4.67 -58.98 -90.59
CA ILE A 37 4.40 -58.48 -91.95
C ILE A 37 5.44 -59.02 -92.95
N ILE A 38 6.73 -59.05 -92.56
CA ILE A 38 7.81 -59.62 -93.38
C ILE A 38 7.54 -61.11 -93.67
N PHE A 39 7.06 -61.85 -92.67
CA PHE A 39 6.74 -63.27 -92.80
C PHE A 39 5.48 -63.53 -93.67
N LEU A 40 4.42 -62.73 -93.52
CA LEU A 40 3.14 -62.92 -94.22
C LEU A 40 3.16 -62.48 -95.69
N PHE A 41 3.84 -61.38 -96.02
CA PHE A 41 3.77 -60.75 -97.34
C PHE A 41 5.03 -60.97 -98.20
N GLY A 42 5.69 -62.12 -98.07
CA GLY A 42 6.95 -62.43 -98.75
C GLY A 42 7.01 -62.05 -100.25
N SER A 43 7.44 -60.82 -100.54
CA SER A 43 7.95 -60.26 -101.81
C SER A 43 7.87 -58.72 -101.77
N GLY A 44 8.99 -58.08 -101.40
CA GLY A 44 9.10 -56.61 -101.35
C GLY A 44 10.00 -56.05 -100.25
N LEU A 45 11.12 -56.71 -99.95
CA LEU A 45 12.02 -56.39 -98.83
C LEU A 45 12.37 -54.89 -98.71
N LYS A 46 12.62 -54.19 -99.82
CA LYS A 46 12.93 -52.74 -99.82
C LYS A 46 11.79 -51.86 -99.31
N ASN A 47 10.54 -52.16 -99.67
CA ASN A 47 9.39 -51.33 -99.28
C ASN A 47 9.07 -51.51 -97.78
N ILE A 48 9.15 -52.75 -97.28
CA ILE A 48 8.92 -53.05 -95.86
C ILE A 48 10.02 -52.43 -94.97
N ILE A 49 11.28 -52.49 -95.39
CA ILE A 49 12.39 -51.82 -94.70
C ILE A 49 12.19 -50.30 -94.70
N ASN A 50 11.74 -49.70 -95.82
CA ASN A 50 11.44 -48.27 -95.86
C ASN A 50 10.29 -47.87 -94.91
N TYR A 51 9.20 -48.65 -94.84
CA TYR A 51 8.13 -48.39 -93.88
C TYR A 51 8.58 -48.56 -92.42
N PHE A 52 9.42 -49.56 -92.13
CA PHE A 52 10.02 -49.71 -90.81
C PHE A 52 10.88 -48.51 -90.42
N ILE A 53 11.73 -48.00 -91.31
CA ILE A 53 12.55 -46.81 -91.07
C ILE A 53 11.68 -45.56 -90.85
N ILE A 54 10.64 -45.37 -91.69
CA ILE A 54 9.72 -44.22 -91.59
C ILE A 54 8.95 -44.20 -90.27
N ILE A 55 8.62 -45.36 -89.69
CA ILE A 55 7.88 -45.44 -88.40
C ILE A 55 8.84 -45.43 -87.20
N SER A 56 9.96 -46.16 -87.27
CA SER A 56 10.90 -46.33 -86.16
C SER A 56 11.69 -45.06 -85.84
N VAL A 57 12.13 -44.30 -86.85
CA VAL A 57 12.93 -43.08 -86.61
C VAL A 57 12.14 -42.00 -85.86
N PRO A 58 10.89 -41.65 -86.24
CA PRO A 58 10.05 -40.75 -85.44
C PRO A 58 9.73 -41.29 -84.05
N LEU A 59 9.56 -42.60 -83.89
CA LEU A 59 9.31 -43.21 -82.59
C LEU A 59 10.51 -43.04 -81.65
N VAL A 60 11.72 -43.39 -82.09
CA VAL A 60 12.95 -43.20 -81.31
C VAL A 60 13.19 -41.72 -81.02
N PHE A 61 12.85 -40.83 -81.95
CA PHE A 61 12.94 -39.39 -81.73
C PHE A 61 11.92 -38.91 -80.66
N MET A 62 10.68 -39.39 -80.72
CA MET A 62 9.65 -39.15 -79.68
C MET A 62 10.07 -39.72 -78.33
N GLU A 63 10.71 -40.89 -78.29
CA GLU A 63 11.27 -41.48 -77.07
C GLU A 63 12.37 -40.63 -76.47
N TYR A 64 13.27 -40.14 -77.32
CA TYR A 64 14.33 -39.23 -76.91
C TYR A 64 13.76 -37.93 -76.33
N ILE A 65 12.75 -37.35 -76.98
CA ILE A 65 12.04 -36.15 -76.49
C ILE A 65 11.35 -36.44 -75.15
N MET A 66 10.61 -37.54 -75.04
CA MET A 66 9.94 -37.95 -73.79
C MET A 66 10.94 -38.17 -72.66
N TYR A 67 12.03 -38.89 -72.92
CA TYR A 67 13.12 -39.10 -71.96
C TYR A 67 13.73 -37.77 -71.51
N TYR A 68 13.98 -36.84 -72.44
CA TYR A 68 14.49 -35.51 -72.15
C TYR A 68 13.55 -34.72 -71.23
N TYR A 69 12.26 -34.67 -71.54
CA TYR A 69 11.26 -33.98 -70.70
C TYR A 69 11.08 -34.62 -69.33
N ILE A 70 11.06 -35.96 -69.24
CA ILE A 70 10.99 -36.68 -67.96
C ILE A 70 12.20 -36.34 -67.10
N ARG A 71 13.41 -36.40 -67.65
CA ARG A 71 14.63 -36.06 -66.92
C ARG A 71 14.63 -34.60 -66.46
N LYS A 72 14.07 -33.69 -67.28
CA LYS A 72 13.89 -32.28 -66.93
C LYS A 72 12.88 -32.10 -65.78
N ILE A 73 11.75 -32.81 -65.81
CA ILE A 73 10.72 -32.80 -64.75
C ILE A 73 11.26 -33.40 -63.46
N GLN A 74 11.98 -34.52 -63.53
CA GLN A 74 12.62 -35.15 -62.35
C GLN A 74 13.60 -34.21 -61.65
N LYS A 75 14.46 -33.51 -62.42
CA LYS A 75 15.38 -32.51 -61.85
C LYS A 75 14.62 -31.37 -61.15
N LYS A 76 13.53 -30.87 -61.75
CA LYS A 76 12.70 -29.83 -61.15
C LYS A 76 11.97 -30.33 -59.89
N SER A 77 11.35 -31.51 -59.94
CA SER A 77 10.70 -32.16 -58.79
C SER A 77 11.66 -32.33 -57.63
N PHE A 78 12.87 -32.81 -57.93
CA PHE A 78 13.91 -33.00 -56.92
C PHE A 78 14.31 -31.68 -56.27
N MET A 79 14.48 -30.62 -57.07
CA MET A 79 14.78 -29.28 -56.57
C MET A 79 13.66 -28.72 -55.69
N VAL A 80 12.39 -28.89 -56.08
CA VAL A 80 11.23 -28.49 -55.28
C VAL A 80 11.18 -29.24 -53.95
N GLY A 81 11.44 -30.56 -53.96
CA GLY A 81 11.46 -31.35 -52.73
C GLY A 81 12.54 -30.90 -51.75
N ILE A 82 13.73 -30.53 -52.24
CA ILE A 82 14.80 -29.95 -51.41
C ILE A 82 14.39 -28.59 -50.83
N LEU A 83 13.79 -27.71 -51.64
CA LEU A 83 13.32 -26.41 -51.16
C LEU A 83 12.26 -26.56 -50.07
N PHE A 84 11.32 -27.48 -50.24
CA PHE A 84 10.33 -27.78 -49.19
C PHE A 84 10.98 -28.35 -47.94
N GLN A 85 11.94 -29.28 -48.05
CA GLN A 85 12.64 -29.81 -46.88
C GLN A 85 13.38 -28.70 -46.11
N ASN A 86 14.08 -27.81 -46.80
CA ASN A 86 14.76 -26.68 -46.17
C ASN A 86 13.77 -25.72 -45.50
N TYR A 87 12.65 -25.43 -46.17
CA TYR A 87 11.56 -24.63 -45.58
C TYR A 87 10.98 -25.30 -44.31
N ILE A 88 10.72 -26.60 -44.34
CA ILE A 88 10.22 -27.38 -43.21
C ILE A 88 11.22 -27.36 -42.05
N GLU A 89 12.51 -27.62 -42.32
CA GLU A 89 13.57 -27.59 -41.31
C GLU A 89 13.67 -26.19 -40.67
N LYS A 90 13.62 -25.13 -41.49
CA LYS A 90 13.61 -23.76 -40.98
C LYS A 90 12.34 -23.41 -40.20
N SER A 91 11.18 -23.88 -40.65
CA SER A 91 9.88 -23.72 -40.00
C SER A 91 9.85 -24.44 -38.63
N GLN A 92 10.35 -25.68 -38.55
CA GLN A 92 10.49 -26.43 -37.30
C GLN A 92 11.46 -25.77 -36.32
N SER A 93 12.60 -25.25 -36.80
CA SER A 93 13.50 -24.44 -35.95
C SER A 93 12.77 -23.24 -35.36
N THR A 94 12.01 -22.51 -36.20
CA THR A 94 11.27 -21.32 -35.78
C THR A 94 10.16 -21.66 -34.77
N ILE A 95 9.44 -22.78 -34.97
CA ILE A 95 8.45 -23.29 -34.02
C ILE A 95 9.11 -23.61 -32.67
N ASN A 96 10.24 -24.32 -32.68
CA ASN A 96 10.96 -24.68 -31.45
C ASN A 96 11.49 -23.44 -30.71
N GLU A 97 11.98 -22.44 -31.45
CA GLU A 97 12.38 -21.13 -30.90
C GLU A 97 11.20 -20.40 -30.25
N PHE A 98 9.96 -20.65 -30.67
CA PHE A 98 8.76 -20.01 -30.12
C PHE A 98 8.15 -20.75 -28.91
N ILE A 99 8.33 -22.08 -28.80
CA ILE A 99 7.78 -22.89 -27.71
C ILE A 99 8.31 -22.45 -26.34
N TYR A 100 9.61 -22.17 -26.23
CA TYR A 100 10.23 -21.85 -24.94
C TYR A 100 9.81 -20.46 -24.40
N PRO A 101 9.91 -19.35 -25.17
CA PRO A 101 9.37 -18.05 -24.75
C PRO A 101 7.88 -18.11 -24.39
N LYS A 102 7.07 -18.83 -25.16
CA LYS A 102 5.63 -19.01 -24.91
C LYS A 102 5.36 -19.59 -23.52
N LYS A 103 6.05 -20.69 -23.15
CA LYS A 103 5.90 -21.32 -21.83
C LYS A 103 6.27 -20.37 -20.70
N ASN A 104 7.34 -19.60 -20.88
CA ASN A 104 7.77 -18.62 -19.89
C ASN A 104 6.77 -17.45 -19.74
N ILE A 105 6.19 -16.99 -20.85
CA ILE A 105 5.15 -15.95 -20.85
C ILE A 105 3.89 -16.44 -20.12
N ALA A 106 3.41 -17.65 -20.41
CA ALA A 106 2.26 -18.24 -19.73
C ALA A 106 2.48 -18.35 -18.20
N ASN A 107 3.65 -18.82 -17.78
CA ASN A 107 4.02 -18.86 -16.37
C ASN A 107 4.10 -17.46 -15.74
N SER A 108 4.56 -16.46 -16.50
CA SER A 108 4.64 -15.07 -16.04
C SER A 108 3.26 -14.47 -15.80
N PHE A 109 2.27 -14.77 -16.65
CA PHE A 109 0.89 -14.36 -16.43
C PHE A 109 0.25 -15.03 -15.21
N GLY A 110 0.54 -16.31 -14.96
CA GLY A 110 0.11 -16.98 -13.73
C GLY A 110 0.62 -16.27 -12.47
N LYS A 111 1.91 -15.90 -12.44
CA LYS A 111 2.50 -15.11 -11.35
C LYS A 111 1.89 -13.71 -11.26
N GLN A 112 1.63 -13.06 -12.39
CA GLN A 112 1.00 -11.74 -12.42
C GLN A 112 -0.40 -11.76 -11.81
N PHE A 113 -1.20 -12.80 -12.08
CA PHE A 113 -2.50 -12.99 -11.45
C PHE A 113 -2.37 -13.17 -9.93
N GLU A 114 -1.43 -13.98 -9.47
CA GLU A 114 -1.16 -14.18 -8.04
C GLU A 114 -0.80 -12.87 -7.34
N PHE A 115 0.15 -12.10 -7.89
CA PHE A 115 0.53 -10.80 -7.33
C PHE A 115 -0.62 -9.80 -7.34
N THR A 116 -1.44 -9.80 -8.40
CA THR A 116 -2.58 -8.89 -8.50
C THR A 116 -3.65 -9.24 -7.45
N SER A 117 -3.92 -10.54 -7.25
CA SER A 117 -4.81 -11.03 -6.20
C SER A 117 -4.32 -10.67 -4.80
N GLN A 118 -3.01 -10.85 -4.53
CA GLN A 118 -2.39 -10.43 -3.27
C GLN A 118 -2.52 -8.91 -3.07
N THR A 119 -2.29 -8.12 -4.11
CA THR A 119 -2.40 -6.65 -4.04
C THR A 119 -3.84 -6.22 -3.75
N THR A 120 -4.85 -6.87 -4.34
CA THR A 120 -6.26 -6.63 -4.01
C THR A 120 -6.56 -6.87 -2.53
N ASN A 121 -6.02 -7.95 -1.96
CA ASN A 121 -6.19 -8.23 -0.53
C ASN A 121 -5.55 -7.14 0.34
N THR A 122 -4.34 -6.68 -0.02
CA THR A 122 -3.66 -5.58 0.67
C THR A 122 -4.44 -4.27 0.55
N ILE A 123 -5.04 -3.96 -0.60
CA ILE A 123 -5.90 -2.77 -0.77
C ILE A 123 -7.10 -2.82 0.19
N ASN A 124 -7.76 -3.98 0.30
CA ASN A 124 -8.88 -4.14 1.22
C ASN A 124 -8.46 -3.90 2.68
N GLN A 125 -7.27 -4.38 3.07
CA GLN A 125 -6.72 -4.12 4.41
C GLN A 125 -6.43 -2.63 4.61
N ILE A 126 -5.83 -1.95 3.62
CA ILE A 126 -5.58 -0.51 3.70
C ILE A 126 -6.90 0.27 3.80
N PHE A 127 -7.95 -0.12 3.09
CA PHE A 127 -9.26 0.52 3.19
C PHE A 127 -9.87 0.41 4.60
N GLN A 128 -9.72 -0.75 5.24
CA GLN A 128 -10.12 -0.93 6.64
C GLN A 128 -9.28 -0.06 7.59
N MET A 129 -7.98 0.04 7.36
CA MET A 129 -7.10 0.92 8.13
C MET A 129 -7.50 2.39 7.98
N ILE A 130 -7.75 2.87 6.76
CA ILE A 130 -8.23 4.24 6.49
C ILE A 130 -9.54 4.50 7.23
N SER A 131 -10.48 3.55 7.19
CA SER A 131 -11.76 3.68 7.89
C SER A 131 -11.57 3.78 9.41
N LYS A 132 -10.64 3.00 9.96
CA LYS A 132 -10.28 3.07 11.39
C LYS A 132 -9.62 4.42 11.73
N THR A 133 -8.72 4.91 10.89
CA THR A 133 -8.06 6.22 11.07
C THR A 133 -9.10 7.34 11.06
N ILE A 134 -10.10 7.31 10.18
CA ILE A 134 -11.21 8.28 10.17
C ILE A 134 -11.98 8.25 11.52
N GLN A 135 -12.23 7.07 12.08
CA GLN A 135 -12.86 6.96 13.39
C GLN A 135 -11.99 7.58 14.50
N GLU A 136 -10.69 7.27 14.52
CA GLU A 136 -9.76 7.81 15.51
C GLU A 136 -9.62 9.34 15.42
N ILE A 137 -9.68 9.91 14.22
CA ILE A 137 -9.73 11.36 13.98
C ILE A 137 -10.98 11.98 14.63
N ASN A 138 -12.15 11.36 14.45
CA ASN A 138 -13.41 11.84 15.04
C ASN A 138 -13.40 11.76 16.57
N ASP A 139 -12.82 10.68 17.11
CA ASP A 139 -12.66 10.51 18.56
C ASP A 139 -11.72 11.58 19.12
N CYS A 140 -10.58 11.83 18.46
CA CYS A 140 -9.65 12.91 18.82
C CYS A 140 -10.32 14.28 18.78
N LYS A 141 -11.15 14.56 17.76
CA LYS A 141 -11.91 15.81 17.66
C LYS A 141 -12.85 15.99 18.85
N THR A 142 -13.55 14.94 19.24
CA THR A 142 -14.47 14.95 20.39
C THR A 142 -13.72 15.20 21.70
N ILE A 143 -12.59 14.52 21.90
CA ILE A 143 -11.72 14.72 23.07
C ILE A 143 -11.19 16.16 23.12
N THR A 144 -10.79 16.70 21.98
CA THR A 144 -10.27 18.07 21.86
C THR A 144 -11.33 19.09 22.26
N ILE A 145 -12.56 18.97 21.76
CA ILE A 145 -13.69 19.84 22.14
C ILE A 145 -13.99 19.73 23.65
N SER A 146 -13.94 18.52 24.21
CA SER A 146 -14.12 18.31 25.64
C SER A 146 -13.02 18.99 26.46
N ALA A 147 -11.76 18.90 26.02
CA ALA A 147 -10.63 19.58 26.65
C ALA A 147 -10.80 21.11 26.64
N GLU A 148 -11.27 21.70 25.54
CA GLU A 148 -11.57 23.13 25.46
C GLU A 148 -12.64 23.57 26.47
N ASN A 149 -13.71 22.79 26.60
CA ASN A 149 -14.77 23.11 27.57
C ASN A 149 -14.24 23.04 29.00
N ARG A 150 -13.42 22.03 29.32
CA ARG A 150 -12.78 21.91 30.63
C ARG A 150 -11.81 23.05 30.91
N LEU A 151 -11.11 23.58 29.91
CA LEU A 151 -10.25 24.76 30.05
C LEU A 151 -11.06 26.02 30.35
N LYS A 152 -12.22 26.20 29.69
CA LYS A 152 -13.14 27.31 30.00
C LYS A 152 -13.68 27.23 31.42
N GLU A 153 -14.06 26.04 31.87
CA GLU A 153 -14.48 25.81 33.26
C GLU A 153 -13.35 26.11 34.24
N ALA A 154 -12.14 25.64 33.95
CA ALA A 154 -10.96 25.89 34.78
C ALA A 154 -10.64 27.39 34.89
N ALA A 155 -10.75 28.14 33.80
CA ALA A 155 -10.58 29.59 33.80
C ALA A 155 -11.62 30.29 34.69
N SER A 156 -12.90 29.88 34.61
CA SER A 156 -13.95 30.41 35.48
C SER A 156 -13.72 30.08 36.97
N ILE A 157 -13.19 28.89 37.27
CA ILE A 157 -12.82 28.52 38.65
C ILE A 157 -11.69 29.43 39.16
N MET A 158 -10.67 29.70 38.33
CA MET A 158 -9.57 30.60 38.70
C MET A 158 -10.04 32.04 38.92
N GLU A 159 -11.00 32.52 38.13
CA GLU A 159 -11.61 33.84 38.35
C GLU A 159 -12.31 33.93 39.71
N LYS A 160 -13.12 32.92 40.06
CA LYS A 160 -13.78 32.83 41.38
C LYS A 160 -12.77 32.73 42.52
N LEU A 161 -11.66 32.03 42.31
CA LEU A 161 -10.57 31.97 43.29
C LEU A 161 -9.94 33.35 43.50
N GLY A 162 -9.67 34.10 42.43
CA GLY A 162 -9.18 35.47 42.52
C GLY A 162 -10.11 36.39 43.31
N GLN A 163 -11.42 36.30 43.05
CA GLN A 163 -12.43 37.02 43.83
C GLN A 163 -12.42 36.63 45.32
N SER A 164 -12.25 35.34 45.62
CA SER A 164 -12.21 34.84 47.00
C SER A 164 -10.97 35.34 47.75
N ILE A 165 -9.83 35.45 47.07
CA ILE A 165 -8.60 36.05 47.63
C ILE A 165 -8.83 37.53 47.97
N GLU A 166 -9.51 38.28 47.10
CA GLU A 166 -9.82 39.70 47.35
C GLU A 166 -10.76 39.88 48.56
N VAL A 167 -11.73 38.98 48.74
CA VAL A 167 -12.60 38.97 49.93
C VAL A 167 -11.78 38.73 51.21
N ILE A 168 -10.84 37.77 51.21
CA ILE A 168 -9.97 37.50 52.36
C ILE A 168 -9.06 38.69 52.66
N LYS A 169 -8.57 39.36 51.62
CA LYS A 169 -7.76 40.59 51.76
C LYS A 169 -8.55 41.72 52.41
N SER A 170 -9.81 41.92 52.00
CA SER A 170 -10.71 42.88 52.66
C SER A 170 -10.93 42.52 54.13
N ALA A 171 -11.19 41.25 54.44
CA ALA A 171 -11.37 40.78 55.82
C ALA A 171 -10.12 41.00 56.68
N THR A 172 -8.92 40.86 56.08
CA THR A 172 -7.65 41.17 56.75
C THR A 172 -7.56 42.66 57.08
N GLY A 173 -7.99 43.54 56.17
CA GLY A 173 -8.08 44.98 56.45
C GLY A 173 -9.08 45.34 57.55
N ASP A 174 -10.17 44.59 57.71
CA ASP A 174 -11.10 44.78 58.83
C ASP A 174 -10.50 44.29 60.17
N MET A 175 -9.65 43.26 60.16
CA MET A 175 -8.88 42.85 61.34
C MET A 175 -7.88 43.93 61.77
N ASP A 176 -7.24 44.65 60.83
CA ASP A 176 -6.40 45.81 61.16
C ASP A 176 -7.19 46.91 61.88
N LYS A 177 -8.42 47.21 61.42
CA LYS A 177 -9.32 48.15 62.11
C LYS A 177 -9.69 47.66 63.51
N MET A 178 -9.93 46.36 63.67
CA MET A 178 -10.19 45.76 64.98
C MET A 178 -9.02 45.94 65.94
N LEU A 179 -7.78 45.79 65.44
CA LEU A 179 -6.56 46.07 66.20
C LEU A 179 -6.47 47.52 66.68
N GLN A 180 -6.86 48.49 65.83
CA GLN A 180 -6.93 49.89 66.22
C GLN A 180 -7.96 50.12 67.34
N ILE A 181 -9.12 49.48 67.26
CA ILE A 181 -10.16 49.56 68.31
C ILE A 181 -9.64 48.95 69.62
N ILE A 182 -9.00 47.78 69.57
CA ILE A 182 -8.39 47.14 70.75
C ILE A 182 -7.39 48.11 71.41
N ASN A 183 -6.51 48.75 70.65
CA ASN A 183 -5.55 49.72 71.17
C ASN A 183 -6.25 50.93 71.83
N GLN A 184 -7.32 51.45 71.23
CA GLN A 184 -8.10 52.53 71.84
C GLN A 184 -8.75 52.10 73.17
N ILE A 185 -9.31 50.90 73.25
CA ILE A 185 -9.89 50.37 74.50
C ILE A 185 -8.78 50.17 75.55
N THR A 186 -7.60 49.67 75.16
CA THR A 186 -6.45 49.52 76.06
C THR A 186 -6.03 50.86 76.67
N LEU A 187 -5.96 51.92 75.86
CA LEU A 187 -5.67 53.27 76.36
C LEU A 187 -6.73 53.76 77.36
N LYS A 188 -8.02 53.52 77.09
CA LYS A 188 -9.11 53.84 78.02
C LYS A 188 -9.02 53.04 79.32
N SER A 189 -8.64 51.77 79.27
CA SER A 189 -8.45 50.94 80.46
C SER A 189 -7.31 51.45 81.36
N ILE A 190 -6.23 51.99 80.76
CA ILE A 190 -5.16 52.66 81.50
C ILE A 190 -5.70 53.89 82.24
N VAL A 191 -6.49 54.74 81.55
CA VAL A 191 -7.13 55.91 82.19
C VAL A 191 -8.06 55.50 83.34
N ILE A 192 -8.82 54.41 83.20
CA ILE A 192 -9.66 53.88 84.30
C ILE A 192 -8.79 53.45 85.49
N THR A 193 -7.66 52.79 85.23
CA THR A 193 -6.72 52.38 86.29
C THR A 193 -6.18 53.61 87.03
N ASP A 194 -5.86 54.68 86.31
CA ASP A 194 -5.42 55.96 86.91
C ASP A 194 -6.53 56.63 87.72
N ILE A 195 -7.78 56.60 87.25
CA ILE A 195 -8.95 57.10 88.00
C ILE A 195 -9.13 56.31 89.29
N VAL A 196 -9.05 54.97 89.21
CA VAL A 196 -9.15 54.09 90.39
C VAL A 196 -8.10 54.44 91.42
N ALA A 197 -6.84 54.60 91.03
CA ALA A 197 -5.76 54.94 91.96
C ALA A 197 -6.00 56.30 92.64
N LYS A 198 -6.53 57.29 91.90
CA LYS A 198 -6.91 58.59 92.49
C LYS A 198 -8.10 58.46 93.45
N THR A 199 -9.10 57.66 93.11
CA THR A 199 -10.27 57.41 93.97
C THR A 199 -9.88 56.66 95.24
N GLU A 200 -8.99 55.68 95.15
CA GLU A 200 -8.43 54.96 96.30
C GLU A 200 -7.68 55.92 97.25
N LEU A 201 -6.84 56.82 96.70
CA LEU A 201 -6.18 57.87 97.49
C LEU A 201 -7.17 58.86 98.12
N LEU A 202 -8.23 59.26 97.40
CA LEU A 202 -9.28 60.13 97.92
C LEU A 202 -10.05 59.46 99.06
N ALA A 203 -10.41 58.19 98.90
CA ALA A 203 -11.11 57.39 99.91
C ALA A 203 -10.25 57.19 101.16
N MET A 204 -8.95 56.91 100.98
CA MET A 204 -7.99 56.82 102.07
C MET A 204 -7.87 58.16 102.83
N ASN A 205 -7.76 59.29 102.13
CA ASN A 205 -7.73 60.62 102.74
C ASN A 205 -9.03 60.92 103.50
N ALA A 206 -10.18 60.52 102.96
CA ALA A 206 -11.49 60.68 103.62
C ALA A 206 -11.62 59.79 104.86
N SER A 207 -11.10 58.56 104.82
CA SER A 207 -11.05 57.63 105.96
C SER A 207 -10.19 58.20 107.10
N ILE A 208 -9.03 58.78 106.77
CA ILE A 208 -8.16 59.47 107.75
C ILE A 208 -8.89 60.65 108.41
N GLU A 209 -9.56 61.49 107.63
CA GLU A 209 -10.26 62.66 108.17
C GLU A 209 -11.53 62.28 108.96
N ALA A 210 -12.21 61.20 108.56
CA ALA A 210 -13.31 60.60 109.32
C ALA A 210 -12.85 60.07 110.68
N ALA A 211 -11.69 59.40 110.75
CA ALA A 211 -11.08 58.98 112.01
C ALA A 211 -10.70 60.20 112.89
N ARG A 212 -10.25 61.29 112.27
CA ARG A 212 -9.87 62.54 112.94
C ARG A 212 -11.08 63.28 113.54
N ALA A 213 -12.25 63.18 112.93
CA ALA A 213 -13.51 63.74 113.43
C ALA A 213 -14.14 62.96 114.61
N GLY A 214 -13.55 61.83 115.02
CA GLY A 214 -14.00 61.05 116.17
C GLY A 214 -15.43 60.51 116.00
N ASP A 215 -16.29 60.71 117.01
CA ASP A 215 -17.67 60.19 116.99
C ASP A 215 -18.54 60.79 115.88
N HIS A 216 -18.26 62.03 115.43
CA HIS A 216 -18.99 62.66 114.34
C HIS A 216 -18.61 62.12 112.94
N GLY A 217 -17.48 61.41 112.83
CA GLY A 217 -16.97 60.86 111.57
C GLY A 217 -17.35 59.41 111.27
N LYS A 218 -18.00 58.70 112.21
CA LYS A 218 -18.30 57.26 112.07
C LYS A 218 -19.05 56.90 110.79
N GLY A 219 -20.06 57.67 110.39
CA GLY A 219 -20.79 57.46 109.14
C GLY A 219 -19.94 57.69 107.89
N PHE A 220 -19.07 58.72 107.92
CA PHE A 220 -18.13 59.02 106.84
C PHE A 220 -17.02 57.97 106.69
N SER A 221 -16.59 57.36 107.81
CA SER A 221 -15.59 56.28 107.80
C SER A 221 -16.10 55.06 107.04
N VAL A 222 -17.35 54.65 107.29
CA VAL A 222 -17.97 53.50 106.59
C VAL A 222 -18.11 53.76 105.10
N VAL A 223 -18.55 54.97 104.71
CA VAL A 223 -18.65 55.34 103.29
C VAL A 223 -17.27 55.35 102.63
N SER A 224 -16.24 55.84 103.31
CA SER A 224 -14.88 55.91 102.77
C SER A 224 -14.28 54.52 102.54
N GLU A 225 -14.48 53.58 103.47
CA GLU A 225 -14.02 52.19 103.35
C GLU A 225 -14.76 51.43 102.21
N GLU A 226 -16.05 51.70 102.02
CA GLU A 226 -16.81 51.14 100.90
C GLU A 226 -16.33 51.70 99.55
N VAL A 227 -16.04 53.01 99.48
CA VAL A 227 -15.48 53.65 98.27
C VAL A 227 -14.09 53.10 97.95
N GLU A 228 -13.24 52.88 98.96
CA GLU A 228 -11.91 52.27 98.81
C GLU A 228 -12.04 50.84 98.25
N THR A 229 -12.92 50.03 98.83
CA THR A 229 -13.19 48.66 98.38
C THR A 229 -13.71 48.61 96.95
N LEU A 230 -14.61 49.53 96.59
CA LEU A 230 -15.15 49.66 95.23
C LEU A 230 -14.08 50.10 94.23
N ALA A 231 -13.21 51.04 94.62
CA ALA A 231 -12.06 51.46 93.82
C ALA A 231 -11.11 50.28 93.57
N ARG A 232 -10.69 49.56 94.62
CA ARG A 232 -9.79 48.41 94.49
C ARG A 232 -10.36 47.30 93.60
N THR A 233 -11.64 47.02 93.74
CA THR A 233 -12.35 46.05 92.89
C THR A 233 -12.40 46.52 91.44
N SER A 234 -12.72 47.79 91.20
CA SER A 234 -12.71 48.41 89.87
C SER A 234 -11.32 48.37 89.21
N GLY A 235 -10.25 48.61 89.98
CA GLY A 235 -8.87 48.54 89.51
C GLY A 235 -8.46 47.14 89.10
N LYS A 236 -8.86 46.13 89.89
CA LYS A 236 -8.66 44.72 89.54
C LYS A 236 -9.36 44.37 88.22
N SER A 237 -10.61 44.79 88.05
CA SER A 237 -11.36 44.57 86.80
C SER A 237 -10.74 45.30 85.61
N ALA A 238 -10.31 46.55 85.77
CA ALA A 238 -9.62 47.30 84.71
C ALA A 238 -8.32 46.61 84.27
N LYS A 239 -7.53 46.10 85.23
CA LYS A 239 -6.32 45.31 84.94
C LYS A 239 -6.64 44.02 84.19
N GLN A 240 -7.66 43.28 84.60
CA GLN A 240 -8.11 42.07 83.88
C GLN A 240 -8.56 42.38 82.45
N ILE A 241 -9.29 43.49 82.24
CA ILE A 241 -9.67 43.95 80.90
C ILE A 241 -8.42 44.25 80.06
N LYS A 242 -7.43 44.95 80.62
CA LYS A 242 -6.16 45.25 79.93
C LYS A 242 -5.44 43.97 79.51
N ASP A 243 -5.36 42.98 80.40
CA ASP A 243 -4.68 41.71 80.11
C ASP A 243 -5.40 40.94 78.98
N LEU A 244 -6.74 40.88 79.01
CA LEU A 244 -7.56 40.28 77.94
C LEU A 244 -7.39 41.01 76.60
N LEU A 245 -7.30 42.35 76.61
CA LEU A 245 -7.08 43.14 75.39
C LEU A 245 -5.69 42.91 74.81
N ASN A 246 -4.66 42.79 75.65
CA ASN A 246 -3.32 42.44 75.21
C ASN A 246 -3.28 41.05 74.56
N GLU A 247 -3.90 40.05 75.19
CA GLU A 247 -4.02 38.71 74.61
C GLU A 247 -4.77 38.74 73.27
N SER A 248 -5.88 39.50 73.20
CA SER A 248 -6.65 39.67 71.97
C SER A 248 -5.84 40.33 70.86
N SER A 249 -5.06 41.37 71.19
CA SER A 249 -4.17 42.04 70.24
C SER A 249 -3.11 41.08 69.66
N ILE A 250 -2.50 40.25 70.50
CA ILE A 250 -1.52 39.25 70.06
C ILE A 250 -2.18 38.25 69.09
N LYS A 251 -3.37 37.73 69.44
CA LYS A 251 -4.11 36.79 68.58
C LYS A 251 -4.50 37.40 67.23
N VAL A 252 -5.03 38.62 67.22
CA VAL A 252 -5.42 39.30 65.96
C VAL A 252 -4.19 39.55 65.08
N ASN A 253 -3.07 40.01 65.64
CA ASN A 253 -1.82 40.18 64.88
C ASN A 253 -1.34 38.86 64.25
N GLN A 254 -1.42 37.75 65.00
CA GLN A 254 -1.07 36.44 64.49
C GLN A 254 -2.00 35.99 63.35
N ILE A 255 -3.30 36.26 63.45
CA ILE A 255 -4.29 35.99 62.39
C ILE A 255 -3.95 36.79 61.13
N ILE A 256 -3.70 38.10 61.26
CA ILE A 256 -3.36 38.98 60.13
C ILE A 256 -2.10 38.49 59.42
N ARG A 257 -1.05 38.16 60.18
CA ARG A 257 0.18 37.62 59.60
C ARG A 257 -0.09 36.34 58.82
N THR A 258 -0.84 35.41 59.41
CA THR A 258 -1.16 34.13 58.76
C THR A 258 -2.01 34.34 57.51
N MET A 259 -3.00 35.24 57.54
CA MET A 259 -3.83 35.55 56.38
C MET A 259 -3.02 36.18 55.24
N ASN A 260 -2.12 37.13 55.55
CA ASN A 260 -1.25 37.74 54.53
C ASN A 260 -0.32 36.71 53.87
N GLU A 261 0.25 35.79 54.66
CA GLU A 261 1.06 34.68 54.13
C GLU A 261 0.23 33.78 53.19
N ARG A 262 -1.02 33.44 53.58
CA ARG A 262 -1.93 32.61 52.77
C ARG A 262 -2.45 33.29 51.52
N ILE A 263 -2.75 34.59 51.57
CA ILE A 263 -3.14 35.39 50.40
C ILE A 263 -2.01 35.34 49.36
N LYS A 264 -0.78 35.64 49.78
CA LYS A 264 0.38 35.64 48.89
C LYS A 264 0.65 34.26 48.28
N GLU A 265 0.52 33.20 49.08
CA GLU A 265 0.62 31.82 48.59
C GLU A 265 -0.48 31.51 47.55
N GLY A 266 -1.72 31.89 47.85
CA GLY A 266 -2.88 31.71 46.96
C GLY A 266 -2.71 32.43 45.61
N GLU A 267 -2.23 33.67 45.61
CA GLU A 267 -1.94 34.43 44.39
C GLU A 267 -0.88 33.73 43.53
N ILE A 268 0.21 33.27 44.14
CA ILE A 268 1.30 32.58 43.41
C ILE A 268 0.80 31.27 42.80
N VAL A 269 0.05 30.47 43.56
CA VAL A 269 -0.48 29.18 43.08
C VAL A 269 -1.52 29.40 41.99
N SER A 270 -2.43 30.36 42.15
CA SER A 270 -3.44 30.71 41.15
C SER A 270 -2.79 31.16 39.84
N LYS A 271 -1.76 32.02 39.90
CA LYS A 271 -1.02 32.43 38.71
C LYS A 271 -0.35 31.24 38.00
N LYS A 272 0.31 30.35 38.74
CA LYS A 272 0.93 29.15 38.15
C LYS A 272 -0.11 28.22 37.50
N ALA A 273 -1.30 28.11 38.10
CA ALA A 273 -2.39 27.32 37.52
C ALA A 273 -2.88 27.93 36.21
N LEU A 274 -3.05 29.27 36.15
CA LEU A 274 -3.41 29.97 34.91
C LEU A 274 -2.36 29.77 33.81
N ASP A 275 -1.08 29.92 34.12
CA ASP A 275 0.01 29.69 33.17
C ASP A 275 -0.01 28.22 32.64
N ALA A 276 -0.31 27.25 33.51
CA ALA A 276 -0.44 25.86 33.12
C ALA A 276 -1.66 25.63 32.20
N PHE A 277 -2.81 26.22 32.52
CA PHE A 277 -4.00 26.14 31.66
C PHE A 277 -3.78 26.79 30.30
N GLN A 278 -3.04 27.90 30.23
CA GLN A 278 -2.68 28.53 28.96
C GLN A 278 -1.84 27.59 28.09
N ARG A 279 -0.82 26.95 28.65
CA ARG A 279 0.00 25.97 27.90
C ARG A 279 -0.81 24.77 27.42
N ILE A 280 -1.77 24.31 28.23
CA ILE A 280 -2.70 23.25 27.81
C ILE A 280 -3.58 23.74 26.67
N SER A 281 -4.07 24.97 26.71
CA SER A 281 -4.84 25.58 25.61
C SER A 281 -4.04 25.63 24.32
N GLU A 282 -2.79 26.10 24.36
CA GLU A 282 -1.89 26.12 23.21
C GLU A 282 -1.67 24.70 22.65
N GLY A 283 -1.51 23.70 23.53
CA GLY A 283 -1.42 22.29 23.12
C GLY A 283 -2.71 21.75 22.48
N VAL A 284 -3.87 22.16 22.97
CA VAL A 284 -5.18 21.79 22.40
C VAL A 284 -5.38 22.42 21.02
N ASP A 285 -4.95 23.66 20.83
CA ASP A 285 -4.99 24.32 19.51
C ASP A 285 -4.03 23.63 18.52
N GLY A 286 -2.82 23.27 18.95
CA GLY A 286 -1.90 22.47 18.13
C GLY A 286 -2.49 21.11 17.75
N LEU A 287 -3.17 20.43 18.68
CA LEU A 287 -3.86 19.17 18.40
C LEU A 287 -4.94 19.32 17.31
N LYS A 288 -5.70 20.43 17.30
CA LYS A 288 -6.69 20.69 16.24
C LYS A 288 -6.04 20.78 14.87
N GLU A 289 -4.91 21.49 14.78
CA GLU A 289 -4.16 21.63 13.53
C GLU A 289 -3.66 20.26 13.05
N GLN A 290 -3.08 19.44 13.94
CA GLN A 290 -2.67 18.08 13.60
C GLN A 290 -3.85 17.22 13.13
N ILE A 291 -4.99 17.27 13.82
CA ILE A 291 -6.20 16.52 13.43
C ILE A 291 -6.64 16.90 12.02
N GLN A 292 -6.59 18.19 11.68
CA GLN A 292 -6.94 18.66 10.34
C GLN A 292 -5.97 18.11 9.28
N ILE A 293 -4.65 18.22 9.51
CA ILE A 293 -3.63 17.71 8.59
C ILE A 293 -3.79 16.20 8.36
N ILE A 294 -4.03 15.43 9.44
CA ILE A 294 -4.22 13.98 9.36
C ILE A 294 -5.52 13.66 8.60
N SER A 295 -6.59 14.42 8.80
CA SER A 295 -7.85 14.25 8.05
C SER A 295 -7.66 14.47 6.56
N GLU A 296 -7.02 15.58 6.16
CA GLU A 296 -6.73 15.89 4.76
C GLU A 296 -5.82 14.81 4.13
N GLY A 297 -4.80 14.36 4.87
CA GLY A 297 -3.93 13.26 4.45
C GLY A 297 -4.67 11.94 4.26
N THR A 298 -5.62 11.63 5.15
CA THR A 298 -6.43 10.41 5.09
C THR A 298 -7.40 10.43 3.89
N ASP A 299 -7.98 11.59 3.59
CA ASP A 299 -8.82 11.76 2.40
C ASP A 299 -8.03 11.62 1.10
N MET A 300 -6.80 12.16 1.05
CA MET A 300 -5.90 11.94 -0.08
C MET A 300 -5.52 10.46 -0.24
N GLN A 301 -5.20 9.76 0.86
CA GLN A 301 -4.93 8.32 0.83
C GLN A 301 -6.12 7.52 0.27
N LYS A 302 -7.35 7.86 0.68
CA LYS A 302 -8.56 7.24 0.13
C LYS A 302 -8.65 7.41 -1.38
N GLY A 303 -8.34 8.59 -1.90
CA GLY A 303 -8.27 8.86 -3.35
C GLY A 303 -7.19 8.04 -4.04
N HIS A 304 -5.99 7.95 -3.47
CA HIS A 304 -4.90 7.15 -4.02
C HIS A 304 -5.25 5.65 -4.06
N ILE A 305 -5.87 5.11 -3.01
CA ILE A 305 -6.26 3.71 -2.96
C ILE A 305 -7.29 3.38 -4.05
N LYS A 306 -8.24 4.28 -4.32
CA LYS A 306 -9.16 4.13 -5.45
C LYS A 306 -8.43 4.07 -6.80
N ASN A 307 -7.42 4.91 -7.00
CA ASN A 307 -6.62 4.88 -8.24
C ASN A 307 -5.82 3.56 -8.37
N VAL A 308 -5.32 3.00 -7.28
CA VAL A 308 -4.64 1.70 -7.29
C VAL A 308 -5.64 0.59 -7.62
N GLU A 309 -6.85 0.62 -7.07
CA GLU A 309 -7.94 -0.31 -7.40
C GLU A 309 -8.26 -0.28 -8.90
N ASP A 310 -8.47 0.91 -9.48
CA ASP A 310 -8.71 1.06 -10.93
C ASP A 310 -7.55 0.52 -11.77
N THR A 311 -6.31 0.72 -11.31
CA THR A 311 -5.11 0.23 -12.00
C THR A 311 -5.03 -1.30 -11.95
N ILE A 312 -5.37 -1.92 -10.82
CA ILE A 312 -5.46 -3.37 -10.70
C ILE A 312 -6.50 -3.94 -11.66
N LEU A 313 -7.67 -3.31 -11.78
CA LEU A 313 -8.70 -3.77 -12.72
C LEU A 313 -8.20 -3.73 -14.16
N LYS A 314 -7.45 -2.70 -14.55
CA LYS A 314 -6.80 -2.63 -15.86
C LYS A 314 -5.76 -3.74 -16.05
N VAL A 315 -4.89 -3.96 -15.07
CA VAL A 315 -3.87 -5.02 -15.12
C VAL A 315 -4.51 -6.41 -15.23
N LEU A 316 -5.61 -6.67 -14.51
CA LEU A 316 -6.37 -7.91 -14.61
C LEU A 316 -6.95 -8.10 -16.01
N ASN A 317 -7.53 -7.05 -16.58
CA ASN A 317 -8.07 -7.08 -17.94
C ASN A 317 -6.97 -7.37 -18.98
N ASP A 318 -5.84 -6.66 -18.90
CA ASP A 318 -4.70 -6.85 -19.80
C ASP A 318 -4.09 -8.25 -19.67
N THR A 319 -4.03 -8.79 -18.44
CA THR A 319 -3.55 -10.16 -18.18
C THR A 319 -4.48 -11.18 -18.83
N ASN A 320 -5.80 -11.02 -18.71
CA ASN A 320 -6.78 -11.88 -19.35
C ASN A 320 -6.68 -11.83 -20.89
N GLN A 321 -6.53 -10.63 -21.47
CA GLN A 321 -6.32 -10.46 -22.91
C GLN A 321 -5.04 -11.15 -23.38
N ASN A 322 -3.94 -10.97 -22.65
CA ASN A 322 -2.66 -11.60 -22.98
C ASN A 322 -2.73 -13.14 -22.90
N GLN A 323 -3.48 -13.68 -21.93
CA GLN A 323 -3.72 -15.13 -21.85
C GLN A 323 -4.48 -15.64 -23.08
N SER A 324 -5.48 -14.90 -23.56
CA SER A 324 -6.19 -15.21 -24.80
C SER A 324 -5.28 -15.15 -26.04
N LEU A 325 -4.33 -14.21 -26.08
CA LEU A 325 -3.33 -14.12 -27.15
C LEU A 325 -2.38 -15.32 -27.16
N ILE A 326 -1.95 -15.80 -25.98
CA ILE A 326 -1.14 -17.02 -25.88
C ILE A 326 -1.92 -18.24 -26.37
N GLU A 327 -3.20 -18.33 -26.04
CA GLU A 327 -4.05 -19.43 -26.50
C GLU A 327 -4.25 -19.39 -28.02
N SER A 328 -4.46 -18.20 -28.59
CA SER A 328 -4.49 -18.01 -30.05
C SER A 328 -3.15 -18.39 -30.69
N GLY A 329 -2.03 -18.08 -30.02
CA GLY A 329 -0.69 -18.51 -30.42
C GLY A 329 -0.51 -20.03 -30.41
N ASN A 330 -1.10 -20.74 -29.43
CA ASN A 330 -1.11 -22.21 -29.40
C ASN A 330 -1.77 -22.76 -30.66
N ILE A 331 -2.97 -22.27 -30.98
CA ILE A 331 -3.73 -22.70 -32.16
C ILE A 331 -2.94 -22.46 -33.45
N LEU A 332 -2.23 -21.33 -33.57
CA LEU A 332 -1.42 -21.02 -34.76
C LEU A 332 -0.19 -21.92 -34.89
N ILE A 333 0.48 -22.25 -33.79
CA ILE A 333 1.62 -23.17 -33.79
C ILE A 333 1.15 -24.57 -34.21
N ASP A 334 0.04 -25.05 -33.66
CA ASP A 334 -0.51 -26.37 -34.01
C ASP A 334 -0.88 -26.45 -35.50
N LYS A 335 -1.48 -25.38 -36.04
CA LYS A 335 -1.74 -25.27 -37.49
C LYS A 335 -0.45 -25.27 -38.32
N LEU A 336 0.62 -24.61 -37.87
CA LEU A 336 1.90 -24.62 -38.57
C LEU A 336 2.55 -26.01 -38.56
N ILE A 337 2.44 -26.75 -37.44
CA ILE A 337 2.89 -28.13 -37.35
C ILE A 337 2.10 -28.99 -38.35
N GLU A 338 0.78 -28.88 -38.39
CA GLU A 338 -0.08 -29.60 -39.34
C GLU A 338 0.28 -29.29 -40.81
N ILE A 339 0.54 -28.02 -41.14
CA ILE A 339 0.96 -27.61 -42.49
C ILE A 339 2.32 -28.22 -42.83
N ASN A 340 3.28 -28.22 -41.90
CA ASN A 340 4.59 -28.84 -42.11
C ASN A 340 4.46 -30.34 -42.37
N GLU A 341 3.61 -31.05 -41.62
CA GLU A 341 3.34 -32.48 -41.84
C GLU A 341 2.77 -32.76 -43.23
N LYS A 342 1.76 -31.99 -43.66
CA LYS A 342 1.19 -32.10 -45.01
C LYS A 342 2.20 -31.78 -46.11
N LEU A 343 3.08 -30.80 -45.90
CA LEU A 343 4.16 -30.45 -46.84
C LEU A 343 5.20 -31.58 -46.93
N ILE A 344 5.52 -32.25 -45.81
CA ILE A 344 6.39 -33.44 -45.81
C ILE A 344 5.75 -34.53 -46.67
N GLU A 345 4.49 -34.87 -46.41
CA GLU A 345 3.75 -35.90 -47.15
C GLU A 345 3.71 -35.58 -48.65
N SER A 346 3.30 -34.36 -49.01
CA SER A 346 3.22 -33.91 -50.41
C SER A 346 4.59 -33.89 -51.11
N SER A 347 5.66 -33.49 -50.41
CA SER A 347 7.02 -33.52 -50.92
C SER A 347 7.50 -34.95 -51.20
N VAL A 348 7.26 -35.86 -50.26
CA VAL A 348 7.61 -37.28 -50.39
C VAL A 348 6.81 -37.94 -51.52
N ASP A 349 5.51 -37.70 -51.61
CA ASP A 349 4.66 -38.29 -52.65
C ASP A 349 4.98 -37.78 -54.04
N SER A 350 5.25 -36.47 -54.18
CA SER A 350 5.77 -35.91 -55.43
C SER A 350 7.08 -36.59 -55.83
N GLN A 351 8.01 -36.74 -54.88
CA GLN A 351 9.30 -37.35 -55.15
C GLN A 351 9.19 -38.84 -55.53
N LYS A 352 8.29 -39.59 -54.87
CA LYS A 352 7.96 -40.98 -55.24
C LYS A 352 7.36 -41.07 -56.63
N ALA A 353 6.41 -40.19 -56.97
CA ALA A 353 5.75 -40.19 -58.28
C ALA A 353 6.73 -39.95 -59.43
N PHE A 354 7.62 -38.95 -59.30
CA PHE A 354 8.55 -38.59 -60.36
C PHE A 354 9.81 -39.45 -60.40
N SER A 355 10.38 -39.80 -59.23
CA SER A 355 11.71 -40.39 -59.12
C SER A 355 11.71 -41.82 -58.55
N GLY A 356 10.56 -42.33 -58.10
CA GLY A 356 10.46 -43.63 -57.43
C GLY A 356 11.05 -43.64 -56.02
N GLN A 357 11.08 -44.80 -55.38
CA GLN A 357 11.61 -44.99 -54.03
C GLN A 357 13.08 -44.53 -53.91
N ASP A 358 13.89 -44.83 -54.93
CA ASP A 358 15.32 -44.47 -55.00
C ASP A 358 15.53 -42.95 -54.96
N GLY A 359 14.63 -42.19 -55.57
CA GLY A 359 14.68 -40.73 -55.57
C GLY A 359 14.39 -40.11 -54.21
N VAL A 360 13.57 -40.76 -53.39
CA VAL A 360 13.32 -40.34 -51.99
C VAL A 360 14.54 -40.63 -51.14
N THR A 361 15.09 -41.85 -51.22
CA THR A 361 16.28 -42.25 -50.46
C THR A 361 17.52 -41.45 -50.85
N PHE A 362 17.64 -41.06 -52.12
CA PHE A 362 18.72 -40.18 -52.59
C PHE A 362 18.58 -38.75 -52.04
N MET A 363 17.35 -38.22 -51.97
CA MET A 363 17.07 -36.92 -51.36
C MET A 363 17.43 -36.93 -49.87
N GLU A 364 17.00 -37.96 -49.13
CA GLU A 364 17.29 -38.12 -47.70
C GLU A 364 18.80 -38.23 -47.40
N LYS A 365 19.57 -38.94 -48.24
CA LYS A 365 21.01 -39.15 -48.04
C LYS A 365 21.88 -37.96 -48.45
N ASN A 366 21.45 -37.16 -49.43
CA ASN A 366 22.29 -36.11 -50.03
C ASN A 366 21.84 -34.67 -49.72
N LYS A 367 20.94 -34.49 -48.75
CA LYS A 367 20.38 -33.19 -48.32
C LYS A 367 21.38 -32.02 -48.37
N GLY A 368 22.50 -32.08 -47.66
CA GLY A 368 23.45 -30.95 -47.55
C GLY A 368 24.23 -30.64 -48.83
N ASN A 369 24.61 -31.67 -49.60
CA ASN A 369 25.41 -31.49 -50.82
C ASN A 369 24.56 -31.05 -52.01
N GLU A 370 23.30 -31.48 -52.07
CA GLU A 370 22.35 -31.14 -53.12
C GLU A 370 21.76 -29.74 -52.92
N VAL A 371 21.53 -29.29 -51.68
CA VAL A 371 21.16 -27.88 -51.37
C VAL A 371 22.24 -26.92 -51.89
N ARG A 372 23.52 -27.20 -51.64
CA ARG A 372 24.64 -26.38 -52.10
C ARG A 372 24.77 -26.36 -53.62
N ARG A 373 24.43 -27.46 -54.31
CA ARG A 373 24.39 -27.53 -55.78
C ARG A 373 23.18 -26.81 -56.37
N ALA A 374 22.01 -26.95 -55.75
CA ALA A 374 20.78 -26.29 -56.15
C ALA A 374 20.94 -24.76 -56.06
N LEU A 375 21.44 -24.25 -54.93
CA LEU A 375 21.77 -22.82 -54.76
C LEU A 375 22.77 -22.33 -55.82
N LYS A 376 23.88 -23.07 -56.04
CA LYS A 376 24.86 -22.75 -57.09
C LYS A 376 24.25 -22.70 -58.50
N SER A 377 23.30 -23.59 -58.79
CA SER A 377 22.61 -23.63 -60.10
C SER A 377 21.55 -22.54 -60.26
N MET A 378 21.12 -21.92 -59.15
CA MET A 378 20.25 -20.74 -59.13
C MET A 378 21.04 -19.42 -59.06
N GLY A 379 22.38 -19.48 -59.01
CA GLY A 379 23.24 -18.29 -58.98
C GLY A 379 23.51 -17.73 -57.57
N PHE A 380 23.22 -18.50 -56.52
CA PHE A 380 23.54 -18.17 -55.12
C PHE A 380 24.82 -18.86 -54.63
#